data_AF-A0A553ZFH9-F1
#
_entry.id   AF-A0A553ZFH9-F1
#
_cell.length_a   1.000
_cell.length_b   1.000
_cell.length_c   1.000
_cell.angle_alpha   90.00
_cell.angle_beta   90.00
_cell.angle_gamma   90.00
#
_symmetry.space_group_name_H-M   'P 1'
#
loop_
_entity.id
_entity.type
_entity.pdbx_description
1 polymer ?
#
loop_
_entity_poly.entity_id
_entity_poly.type
_entity_poly.pdbx_seq_one_letter_code
_entity_poly.pdbx_strand_id
1 'polypeptide(L)'
;MQLIRLFSPSGGSGPGRPGGAGVRALAAFGALSLLAVGCSAAATSSQDNVPAHGRPAVAPAARALLTQAKLIERAQARRDATAARWGLDEAPLEPPEPPAVKARIATEPVFSRGDDPKLPIAISRVPTDRKIVFLTLDDGYEKDPEFLRMTKELHIPYSAFLSDYLAKDGKGYGYFRTVQQQGNGVHNHTLHHPYLPGLSTDEQRKEICGQQENLTREMGRTPRLFRPPYGDYTRDTLRIAASCGIDVVPLWAEEFFPDHIDYSRGDGQLHPGDIILSHFRGREDWQATMPDLLRNVLRTATEQGFAVARLEDYV
;
A
#
# COMPACT_ATOMS: atom_id res chain seq x y z
N MET A 1 32.09 -0.38 2.14
CA MET A 1 31.88 -1.82 1.87
C MET A 1 31.62 -2.01 0.38
N GLN A 2 32.16 -3.08 -0.20
CA GLN A 2 32.20 -3.35 -1.64
C GLN A 2 30.80 -3.50 -2.26
N LEU A 3 30.53 -2.66 -3.27
CA LEU A 3 29.43 -2.81 -4.23
C LEU A 3 29.75 -3.95 -5.18
N ILE A 4 28.91 -4.98 -5.21
CA ILE A 4 28.95 -6.03 -6.23
C ILE A 4 27.90 -5.69 -7.29
N ARG A 5 28.39 -5.17 -8.42
CA ARG A 5 27.66 -5.08 -9.69
C ARG A 5 27.57 -6.48 -10.31
N LEU A 6 26.38 -6.88 -10.77
CA LEU A 6 26.23 -8.03 -11.67
C LEU A 6 25.68 -7.58 -13.04
N PHE A 7 26.58 -7.62 -14.02
CA PHE A 7 26.45 -7.90 -15.45
C PHE A 7 25.27 -7.36 -16.28
N SER A 8 25.62 -6.43 -17.18
CA SER A 8 24.97 -6.22 -18.49
C SER A 8 25.50 -7.22 -19.55
N PRO A 9 24.72 -7.50 -20.60
CA PRO A 9 25.27 -7.74 -21.94
C PRO A 9 24.89 -6.60 -22.91
N SER A 10 25.86 -6.21 -23.72
CA SER A 10 25.78 -5.22 -24.80
C SER A 10 25.61 -5.90 -26.17
N GLY A 11 24.86 -5.24 -27.06
CA GLY A 11 25.13 -5.24 -28.51
C GLY A 11 24.01 -5.74 -29.43
N GLY A 12 23.42 -4.83 -30.21
CA GLY A 12 22.60 -5.18 -31.38
C GLY A 12 21.69 -4.06 -31.89
N SER A 13 22.23 -3.18 -32.73
CA SER A 13 21.62 -1.98 -33.33
C SER A 13 20.67 -2.27 -34.51
N GLY A 14 19.63 -1.45 -34.70
CA GLY A 14 19.06 -1.17 -36.05
C GLY A 14 17.56 -0.87 -36.11
N PRO A 15 17.07 0.07 -36.95
CA PRO A 15 15.92 0.93 -36.65
C PRO A 15 14.61 0.56 -37.36
N GLY A 16 13.47 1.00 -36.80
CA GLY A 16 12.17 0.98 -37.48
C GLY A 16 11.09 1.77 -36.76
N ARG A 17 10.89 3.04 -37.15
CA ARG A 17 9.62 3.77 -37.00
C ARG A 17 8.80 3.54 -38.28
N PRO A 18 7.46 3.39 -38.21
CA PRO A 18 6.54 4.53 -38.10
C PRO A 18 5.47 4.27 -37.00
N GLY A 19 4.92 5.26 -36.29
CA GLY A 19 4.07 6.33 -36.81
C GLY A 19 2.60 5.90 -36.70
N GLY A 20 1.82 6.51 -35.80
CA GLY A 20 0.35 6.45 -35.89
C GLY A 20 -0.42 6.38 -34.57
N ALA A 21 -1.18 7.46 -34.33
CA ALA A 21 -2.45 7.52 -33.63
C ALA A 21 -2.47 7.30 -32.10
N GLY A 22 -2.49 8.42 -31.39
CA GLY A 22 -3.03 8.47 -30.03
C GLY A 22 -4.52 8.10 -30.03
N VAL A 23 -4.87 7.14 -29.18
CA VAL A 23 -6.25 6.87 -28.81
C VAL A 23 -6.46 7.48 -27.44
N ARG A 24 -7.05 8.68 -27.42
CA ARG A 24 -7.67 9.24 -26.22
C ARG A 24 -8.85 8.32 -25.86
N ALA A 25 -8.73 7.57 -24.77
CA ALA A 25 -9.87 6.89 -24.18
C ALA A 25 -10.86 7.96 -23.69
N LEU A 26 -11.99 8.08 -24.39
CA LEU A 26 -13.12 8.87 -23.92
C LEU A 26 -13.65 8.24 -22.62
N ALA A 27 -13.55 8.97 -21.52
CA ALA A 27 -14.39 8.73 -20.35
C ALA A 27 -15.84 8.98 -20.77
N ALA A 28 -16.61 7.90 -20.97
CA ALA A 28 -18.04 8.00 -21.25
C ALA A 28 -18.75 8.49 -19.98
N PHE A 29 -19.15 9.76 -19.99
CA PHE A 29 -20.14 10.31 -19.08
C PHE A 29 -21.47 9.57 -19.28
N GLY A 30 -21.90 8.80 -18.28
CA GLY A 30 -23.26 8.30 -18.18
C GLY A 30 -24.22 9.43 -17.83
N ALA A 31 -24.57 10.26 -18.81
CA ALA A 31 -25.64 11.25 -18.68
C ALA A 31 -26.99 10.53 -18.84
N LEU A 32 -27.69 10.33 -17.72
CA LEU A 32 -29.06 9.81 -17.70
C LEU A 32 -29.98 10.85 -18.35
N SER A 33 -30.33 10.62 -19.61
CA SER A 33 -31.20 11.50 -20.41
C SER A 33 -32.66 11.20 -20.09
N LEU A 34 -33.33 12.11 -19.36
CA LEU A 34 -34.78 12.05 -19.13
C LEU A 34 -35.51 12.67 -20.32
N LEU A 35 -36.08 11.81 -21.17
CA LEU A 35 -37.02 12.19 -22.24
C LEU A 35 -38.32 12.73 -21.61
N ALA A 36 -38.55 14.04 -21.71
CA ALA A 36 -39.86 14.63 -21.46
C ALA A 36 -40.69 14.54 -22.75
N VAL A 37 -41.68 13.62 -22.77
CA VAL A 37 -42.68 13.55 -23.83
C VAL A 37 -43.67 14.70 -23.65
N GLY A 38 -43.59 15.70 -24.53
CA GLY A 38 -44.60 16.76 -24.64
C GLY A 38 -45.75 16.31 -25.52
N CYS A 39 -46.94 16.14 -24.95
CA CYS A 39 -48.18 16.10 -25.72
C CYS A 39 -48.73 17.52 -25.89
N SER A 40 -48.86 17.95 -27.14
CA SER A 40 -49.61 19.16 -27.52
C SER A 40 -51.05 18.78 -27.85
N ALA A 41 -52.02 19.48 -27.27
CA ALA A 41 -53.37 19.58 -27.81
C ALA A 41 -53.94 20.97 -27.50
N ALA A 42 -54.54 21.58 -28.51
CA ALA A 42 -54.98 22.96 -28.56
C ALA A 42 -56.43 23.16 -28.10
N ALA A 43 -56.72 24.43 -27.77
CA ALA A 43 -57.99 25.14 -27.80
C ALA A 43 -58.92 25.05 -26.57
N THR A 44 -59.05 26.15 -25.82
CA THR A 44 -60.11 27.18 -25.96
C THR A 44 -60.08 28.17 -24.80
N SER A 45 -60.58 29.38 -25.05
CA SER A 45 -60.59 30.54 -24.16
C SER A 45 -61.62 30.45 -23.04
N SER A 46 -61.18 30.69 -21.79
CA SER A 46 -61.98 31.37 -20.76
C SER A 46 -61.04 31.94 -19.71
N GLN A 47 -61.20 33.23 -19.40
CA GLN A 47 -60.58 33.88 -18.25
C GLN A 47 -60.92 33.09 -17.00
N ASP A 48 -59.91 32.71 -16.21
CA ASP A 48 -59.96 32.66 -14.75
C ASP A 48 -58.60 32.23 -14.18
N ASN A 49 -58.15 32.98 -13.16
CA ASN A 49 -57.05 32.71 -12.21
C ASN A 49 -55.81 31.96 -12.72
N VAL A 50 -54.72 32.70 -12.91
CA VAL A 50 -53.36 32.13 -12.99
C VAL A 50 -53.00 31.53 -11.62
N PRO A 51 -52.89 30.20 -11.44
CA PRO A 51 -52.18 29.66 -10.30
C PRO A 51 -50.70 29.89 -10.57
N ALA A 52 -49.99 30.47 -9.61
CA ALA A 52 -48.54 30.58 -9.66
C ALA A 52 -47.95 29.24 -10.08
N HIS A 53 -47.29 29.19 -11.23
CA HIS A 53 -46.55 28.02 -11.69
C HIS A 53 -45.48 27.70 -10.66
N GLY A 54 -45.81 26.81 -9.72
CA GLY A 54 -44.87 26.22 -8.80
C GLY A 54 -43.77 25.58 -9.62
N ARG A 55 -42.52 26.02 -9.39
CA ARG A 55 -41.33 25.32 -9.89
C ARG A 55 -41.56 23.82 -9.69
N PRO A 56 -41.33 22.96 -10.70
CA PRO A 56 -41.48 21.53 -10.52
C PRO A 56 -40.63 21.13 -9.30
N ALA A 57 -41.30 20.69 -8.24
CA ALA A 57 -40.64 20.25 -7.04
C ALA A 57 -39.77 19.07 -7.45
N VAL A 58 -38.45 19.27 -7.46
CA VAL A 58 -37.50 18.20 -7.72
C VAL A 58 -37.82 17.09 -6.72
N ALA A 59 -38.22 15.92 -7.23
CA ALA A 59 -38.69 14.81 -6.40
C ALA A 59 -37.66 14.55 -5.27
N PRO A 60 -38.11 14.21 -4.04
CA PRO A 60 -37.21 14.07 -2.88
C PRO A 60 -35.97 13.21 -3.13
N ALA A 61 -36.10 12.16 -3.96
CA ALA A 61 -34.98 11.32 -4.39
C ALA A 61 -33.92 12.05 -5.22
N ALA A 62 -34.31 12.93 -6.15
CA ALA A 62 -33.37 13.72 -6.94
C ALA A 62 -32.66 14.78 -6.09
N ARG A 63 -33.33 15.34 -5.07
CA ARG A 63 -32.67 16.22 -4.09
C ARG A 63 -31.66 15.47 -3.22
N ALA A 64 -31.97 14.23 -2.84
CA ALA A 64 -31.05 13.37 -2.08
C ALA A 64 -29.79 13.04 -2.91
N LEU A 65 -29.97 12.66 -4.18
CA LEU A 65 -28.86 12.39 -5.10
C LEU A 65 -27.96 13.61 -5.31
N LEU A 66 -28.54 14.79 -5.53
CA LEU A 66 -27.78 16.04 -5.65
C LEU A 66 -27.01 16.38 -4.36
N THR A 67 -27.60 16.09 -3.20
CA THR A 67 -26.93 16.29 -1.91
C THR A 67 -25.74 15.34 -1.77
N GLN A 68 -25.92 14.06 -2.11
CA GLN A 68 -24.85 13.07 -2.09
C GLN A 68 -23.71 13.45 -3.05
N ALA A 69 -24.03 13.86 -4.27
CA ALA A 69 -23.03 14.29 -5.25
C ALA A 69 -22.16 15.45 -4.72
N LYS A 70 -22.78 16.45 -4.08
CA LYS A 70 -22.05 17.57 -3.45
C LYS A 70 -21.17 17.13 -2.27
N LEU A 71 -21.59 16.11 -1.51
CA LEU A 71 -20.78 15.57 -0.42
C LEU A 71 -19.53 14.86 -0.96
N ILE A 72 -19.67 14.08 -2.04
CA ILE A 72 -18.56 13.40 -2.72
C ILE A 72 -17.58 14.43 -3.30
N GLU A 73 -18.08 15.44 -4.01
CA GLU A 73 -17.25 16.53 -4.57
C GLU A 73 -16.44 17.26 -3.48
N ARG A 74 -17.09 17.61 -2.37
CA ARG A 74 -16.43 18.24 -1.22
C ARG A 74 -15.44 17.33 -0.51
N ALA A 75 -15.69 16.01 -0.52
CA ALA A 75 -14.74 15.05 0.03
C ALA A 75 -13.50 14.98 -0.87
N GLN A 76 -13.69 14.86 -2.18
CA GLN A 76 -12.60 14.83 -3.14
C GLN A 76 -11.76 16.11 -3.08
N ALA A 77 -12.38 17.29 -3.10
CA ALA A 77 -11.66 18.57 -3.00
C ALA A 77 -10.83 18.69 -1.71
N ARG A 78 -11.28 18.09 -0.60
CA ARG A 78 -10.52 18.04 0.67
C ARG A 78 -9.33 17.09 0.59
N ARG A 79 -9.47 15.97 -0.12
CA ARG A 79 -8.38 15.02 -0.38
C ARG A 79 -7.32 15.68 -1.26
N ASP A 80 -7.73 16.32 -2.36
CA ASP A 80 -6.83 17.03 -3.27
C ASP A 80 -6.08 18.15 -2.56
N ALA A 81 -6.78 18.97 -1.76
CA ALA A 81 -6.14 20.02 -0.97
C ALA A 81 -5.16 19.47 0.07
N THR A 82 -5.39 18.26 0.59
CA THR A 82 -4.48 17.60 1.53
C THR A 82 -3.26 17.05 0.83
N ALA A 83 -3.43 16.39 -0.32
CA ALA A 83 -2.35 15.94 -1.18
C ALA A 83 -1.42 17.09 -1.60
N ALA A 84 -2.00 18.23 -2.03
CA ALA A 84 -1.25 19.41 -2.41
C ALA A 84 -0.40 19.99 -1.25
N ARG A 85 -0.92 20.01 0.00
CA ARG A 85 -0.15 20.43 1.18
C ARG A 85 1.09 19.57 1.43
N TRP A 86 1.02 18.31 1.03
CA TRP A 86 2.12 17.35 1.16
C TRP A 86 3.02 17.28 -0.08
N GLY A 87 2.77 18.13 -1.09
CA GLY A 87 3.58 18.19 -2.32
C GLY A 87 3.30 17.05 -3.31
N LEU A 88 2.09 16.51 -3.30
CA LEU A 88 1.59 15.56 -4.30
C LEU A 88 0.76 16.30 -5.34
N ASP A 89 0.92 15.91 -6.61
CA ASP A 89 0.20 16.49 -7.75
C ASP A 89 -1.26 16.02 -7.81
N GLU A 90 -1.50 14.78 -7.39
CA GLU A 90 -2.82 14.15 -7.32
C GLU A 90 -3.07 13.52 -5.95
N ALA A 91 -4.34 13.46 -5.53
CA ALA A 91 -4.70 12.73 -4.32
C ALA A 91 -4.44 11.23 -4.52
N PRO A 92 -3.77 10.54 -3.58
CA PRO A 92 -3.56 9.11 -3.66
C PRO A 92 -4.85 8.35 -3.87
N LEU A 93 -4.81 7.25 -4.63
CA LEU A 93 -5.97 6.38 -4.78
C LEU A 93 -6.28 5.68 -3.45
N GLU A 94 -7.56 5.67 -3.07
CA GLU A 94 -8.02 4.91 -1.91
C GLU A 94 -8.11 3.43 -2.27
N PRO A 95 -7.58 2.53 -1.40
CA PRO A 95 -7.71 1.10 -1.63
C PRO A 95 -9.19 0.70 -1.50
N PRO A 96 -9.65 -0.29 -2.29
CA PRO A 96 -10.96 -0.88 -2.08
C PRO A 96 -11.03 -1.54 -0.71
N GLU A 97 -12.25 -1.73 -0.20
CA GLU A 97 -12.46 -2.49 1.04
C GLU A 97 -11.75 -3.86 0.95
N PRO A 98 -11.03 -4.26 2.03
CA PRO A 98 -10.40 -5.56 2.09
C PRO A 98 -11.38 -6.69 1.78
N PRO A 99 -10.93 -7.76 1.09
CA PRO A 99 -11.79 -8.88 0.76
C PRO A 99 -12.28 -9.57 2.04
N ALA A 100 -13.59 -9.82 2.14
CA ALA A 100 -14.18 -10.53 3.26
C ALA A 100 -13.65 -11.98 3.39
N VAL A 101 -13.22 -12.57 2.27
CA VAL A 101 -12.59 -13.89 2.19
C VAL A 101 -11.21 -13.71 1.57
N LYS A 102 -10.16 -14.01 2.33
CA LYS A 102 -8.77 -13.92 1.86
C LYS A 102 -8.49 -14.99 0.81
N ALA A 103 -7.71 -14.65 -0.20
CA ALA A 103 -7.27 -15.61 -1.21
C ALA A 103 -6.46 -16.72 -0.56
N ARG A 104 -6.50 -17.92 -1.15
CA ARG A 104 -5.54 -18.97 -0.77
C ARG A 104 -4.17 -18.58 -1.30
N ILE A 105 -3.24 -18.34 -0.39
CA ILE A 105 -1.86 -17.99 -0.72
C ILE A 105 -0.98 -19.23 -0.53
N ALA A 106 0.00 -19.40 -1.42
CA ALA A 106 1.03 -20.41 -1.34
C ALA A 106 2.40 -19.75 -1.50
N THR A 107 3.45 -20.40 -1.01
CA THR A 107 4.83 -19.96 -1.22
C THR A 107 5.14 -19.87 -2.71
N GLU A 108 5.73 -18.76 -3.15
CA GLU A 108 6.18 -18.64 -4.53
C GLU A 108 7.34 -19.62 -4.80
N PRO A 109 7.43 -20.24 -5.99
CA PRO A 109 8.44 -21.28 -6.25
C PRO A 109 9.88 -20.87 -5.95
N VAL A 110 10.24 -19.62 -6.22
CA VAL A 110 11.60 -19.07 -6.02
C VAL A 110 11.98 -19.00 -4.52
N PHE A 111 10.96 -18.92 -3.66
CA PHE A 111 11.05 -18.81 -2.21
C PHE A 111 10.85 -20.14 -1.49
N SER A 112 10.54 -21.22 -2.22
CA SER A 112 10.37 -22.53 -1.61
C SER A 112 11.67 -23.02 -0.96
N ARG A 113 11.53 -23.63 0.22
CA ARG A 113 12.59 -24.36 0.92
C ARG A 113 12.12 -25.79 1.26
N GLY A 114 11.25 -26.34 0.42
CA GLY A 114 10.67 -27.68 0.53
C GLY A 114 9.17 -27.66 0.78
N ASP A 115 8.53 -28.82 0.59
CA ASP A 115 7.07 -28.95 0.47
C ASP A 115 6.35 -29.24 1.81
N ASP A 116 6.84 -28.66 2.91
CA ASP A 116 6.23 -28.87 4.23
C ASP A 116 5.11 -27.84 4.46
N PRO A 117 3.83 -28.26 4.51
CA PRO A 117 2.69 -27.34 4.61
C PRO A 117 2.59 -26.62 5.96
N LYS A 118 3.46 -26.97 6.93
CA LYS A 118 3.55 -26.29 8.22
C LYS A 118 4.54 -25.11 8.20
N LEU A 119 5.29 -24.94 7.12
CA LEU A 119 6.21 -23.81 7.00
C LEU A 119 5.42 -22.51 6.71
N PRO A 120 5.91 -21.36 7.20
CA PRO A 120 5.33 -20.08 6.84
C PRO A 120 5.39 -19.85 5.34
N ILE A 121 4.35 -19.22 4.78
CA ILE A 121 4.28 -18.94 3.35
C ILE A 121 5.17 -17.73 3.01
N ALA A 122 6.16 -17.91 2.14
CA ALA A 122 6.99 -16.82 1.65
C ALA A 122 6.47 -16.25 0.32
N ILE A 123 6.25 -14.93 0.27
CA ILE A 123 5.64 -14.22 -0.87
C ILE A 123 6.32 -12.88 -1.14
N SER A 124 6.44 -12.47 -2.40
CA SER A 124 6.79 -11.12 -2.83
C SER A 124 5.56 -10.33 -3.28
N ARG A 125 4.44 -11.02 -3.52
CA ARG A 125 3.16 -10.43 -3.92
C ARG A 125 1.98 -11.18 -3.30
N VAL A 126 0.87 -10.47 -3.09
CA VAL A 126 -0.43 -11.07 -2.80
C VAL A 126 -1.13 -11.41 -4.12
N PRO A 127 -1.70 -12.62 -4.29
CA PRO A 127 -2.52 -12.95 -5.45
C PRO A 127 -3.80 -12.10 -5.50
N THR A 128 -3.86 -11.14 -6.42
CA THR A 128 -5.03 -10.27 -6.64
C THR A 128 -5.01 -9.72 -8.07
N ASP A 129 -6.18 -9.40 -8.61
CA ASP A 129 -6.36 -8.67 -9.87
C ASP A 129 -6.60 -7.17 -9.65
N ARG A 130 -6.87 -6.77 -8.40
CA ARG A 130 -7.07 -5.37 -8.01
C ARG A 130 -5.76 -4.61 -8.14
N LYS A 131 -5.81 -3.39 -8.69
CA LYS A 131 -4.67 -2.47 -8.73
C LYS A 131 -4.36 -1.89 -7.34
N ILE A 132 -3.81 -2.75 -6.49
CA ILE A 132 -3.31 -2.41 -5.16
C ILE A 132 -1.88 -2.91 -5.00
N VAL A 133 -1.10 -2.18 -4.21
CA VAL A 133 0.25 -2.55 -3.75
C VAL A 133 0.33 -2.39 -2.24
N PHE A 134 1.32 -3.02 -1.61
CA PHE A 134 1.47 -3.04 -0.15
C PHE A 134 2.76 -2.37 0.29
N LEU A 135 2.67 -1.15 0.85
CA LEU A 135 3.83 -0.48 1.41
C LEU A 135 4.24 -1.16 2.73
N THR A 136 5.48 -1.63 2.78
CA THR A 136 6.09 -2.21 3.98
C THR A 136 7.37 -1.49 4.34
N LEU A 137 7.63 -1.34 5.65
CA LEU A 137 8.76 -0.57 6.16
C LEU A 137 9.52 -1.35 7.22
N ASP A 138 10.82 -1.53 7.00
CA ASP A 138 11.68 -2.34 7.87
C ASP A 138 12.47 -1.51 8.90
N ASP A 139 13.01 -2.23 9.88
CA ASP A 139 13.91 -1.81 10.96
C ASP A 139 13.29 -0.98 12.08
N GLY A 140 12.82 0.23 11.76
CA GLY A 140 12.35 1.19 12.76
C GLY A 140 13.43 2.13 13.32
N TYR A 141 14.50 2.40 12.57
CA TYR A 141 15.56 3.34 12.98
C TYR A 141 15.04 4.77 13.12
N GLU A 142 14.58 5.37 12.03
CA GLU A 142 14.02 6.73 12.00
C GLU A 142 12.61 6.75 12.62
N LYS A 143 12.32 7.77 13.42
CA LYS A 143 11.07 7.92 14.18
C LYS A 143 10.46 9.29 13.86
N ASP A 144 10.26 9.55 12.58
CA ASP A 144 9.83 10.84 12.03
C ASP A 144 8.34 11.13 12.33
N PRO A 145 8.00 12.14 13.16
CA PRO A 145 6.61 12.48 13.44
C PRO A 145 5.86 13.07 12.24
N GLU A 146 6.55 13.69 11.29
CA GLU A 146 5.91 14.24 10.08
C GLU A 146 5.42 13.11 9.16
N PHE A 147 6.12 11.97 9.13
CA PHE A 147 5.64 10.78 8.45
C PHE A 147 4.33 10.25 9.04
N LEU A 148 4.21 10.19 10.37
CA LEU A 148 2.95 9.79 11.02
C LEU A 148 1.83 10.80 10.78
N ARG A 149 2.14 12.09 10.65
CA ARG A 149 1.15 13.11 10.30
C ARG A 149 0.70 12.93 8.85
N MET A 150 1.64 12.75 7.92
CA MET A 150 1.36 12.58 6.49
C MET A 150 0.52 11.34 6.22
N THR A 151 0.92 10.17 6.73
CA THR A 151 0.16 8.92 6.57
C THR A 151 -1.24 9.01 7.15
N LYS A 152 -1.41 9.64 8.32
CA LYS A 152 -2.72 9.87 8.93
C LYS A 152 -3.60 10.81 8.12
N GLU A 153 -3.09 11.96 7.70
CA GLU A 153 -3.86 12.96 6.93
C GLU A 153 -4.28 12.45 5.55
N LEU A 154 -3.42 11.65 4.91
CA LEU A 154 -3.67 11.06 3.59
C LEU A 154 -4.37 9.68 3.67
N HIS A 155 -4.62 9.17 4.87
CA HIS A 155 -5.17 7.82 5.12
C HIS A 155 -4.39 6.70 4.41
N ILE A 156 -3.05 6.77 4.44
CA ILE A 156 -2.20 5.78 3.79
C ILE A 156 -1.89 4.64 4.76
N PRO A 157 -2.38 3.42 4.50
CA PRO A 157 -2.00 2.26 5.28
C PRO A 157 -0.60 1.79 4.92
N TYR A 158 0.08 1.17 5.88
CA TYR A 158 1.32 0.44 5.67
C TYR A 158 1.51 -0.63 6.76
N SER A 159 2.48 -1.52 6.55
CA SER A 159 2.83 -2.57 7.52
C SER A 159 4.32 -2.47 7.88
N ALA A 160 4.62 -2.26 9.16
CA ALA A 160 5.99 -2.12 9.66
C ALA A 160 6.57 -3.46 10.15
N PHE A 161 7.84 -3.75 9.87
CA PHE A 161 8.58 -4.89 10.42
C PHE A 161 9.76 -4.36 11.24
N LEU A 162 9.74 -4.61 12.54
CA LEU A 162 10.64 -3.92 13.48
C LEU A 162 11.73 -4.85 13.99
N SER A 163 12.97 -4.38 13.92
CA SER A 163 14.08 -4.98 14.65
C SER A 163 14.14 -4.33 16.04
N ASP A 164 14.19 -5.16 17.09
CA ASP A 164 14.02 -4.66 18.47
C ASP A 164 14.99 -3.54 18.81
N TYR A 165 16.27 -3.74 18.48
CA TYR A 165 17.33 -2.82 18.86
C TYR A 165 17.16 -1.44 18.23
N LEU A 166 16.71 -1.35 16.98
CA LEU A 166 16.45 -0.08 16.30
C LEU A 166 15.13 0.54 16.76
N ALA A 167 14.08 -0.27 16.85
CA ALA A 167 12.76 0.22 17.22
C ALA A 167 12.72 0.84 18.62
N LYS A 168 13.44 0.24 19.58
CA LYS A 168 13.49 0.74 20.96
C LYS A 168 14.52 1.85 21.18
N ASP A 169 15.48 2.04 20.27
CA ASP A 169 16.74 2.76 20.51
C ASP A 169 16.53 4.09 21.26
N GLY A 170 16.98 4.11 22.53
CA GLY A 170 16.92 5.25 23.46
C GLY A 170 15.54 5.81 23.82
N LYS A 171 14.46 5.38 23.15
CA LYS A 171 13.14 6.04 23.16
C LYS A 171 11.98 5.08 23.43
N GLY A 172 12.25 3.77 23.47
CA GLY A 172 11.24 2.73 23.59
C GLY A 172 10.27 2.70 22.39
N TYR A 173 9.22 1.90 22.51
CA TYR A 173 8.27 1.64 21.43
C TYR A 173 7.17 2.70 21.24
N GLY A 174 7.32 3.91 21.85
CA GLY A 174 6.28 4.94 21.85
C GLY A 174 5.82 5.34 20.44
N TYR A 175 6.76 5.55 19.53
CA TYR A 175 6.48 5.87 18.13
C TYR A 175 5.63 4.79 17.45
N PHE A 176 6.00 3.52 17.62
CA PHE A 176 5.32 2.39 16.98
C PHE A 176 3.98 2.03 17.64
N ARG A 177 3.76 2.41 18.90
CA ARG A 177 2.40 2.40 19.49
C ARG A 177 1.48 3.40 18.78
N THR A 178 1.98 4.58 18.40
CA THR A 178 1.21 5.52 17.58
C THR A 178 0.94 4.96 16.18
N VAL A 179 1.91 4.28 15.56
CA VAL A 179 1.71 3.54 14.29
C VAL A 179 0.52 2.57 14.41
N GLN A 180 0.48 1.76 15.45
CA GLN A 180 -0.63 0.83 15.70
C GLN A 180 -1.96 1.54 15.95
N GLN A 181 -1.97 2.63 16.72
CA GLN A 181 -3.18 3.43 17.00
C GLN A 181 -3.77 4.08 15.75
N GLN A 182 -2.94 4.38 14.75
CA GLN A 182 -3.38 4.86 13.44
C GLN A 182 -3.90 3.73 12.54
N GLY A 183 -3.90 2.48 13.01
CA GLY A 183 -4.43 1.32 12.29
C GLY A 183 -3.40 0.58 11.46
N ASN A 184 -2.10 0.87 11.59
CA ASN A 184 -1.05 0.20 10.81
C ASN A 184 -0.53 -1.09 11.46
N GLY A 185 0.05 -1.96 10.64
CA GLY A 185 0.65 -3.24 11.07
C GLY A 185 2.00 -3.04 11.75
N VAL A 186 2.30 -3.86 12.76
CA VAL A 186 3.63 -3.93 13.40
C VAL A 186 4.00 -5.41 13.55
N HIS A 187 5.12 -5.79 12.94
CA HIS A 187 5.51 -7.16 12.69
C HIS A 187 6.99 -7.40 13.01
N ASN A 188 7.40 -8.66 12.95
CA ASN A 188 8.69 -9.12 13.45
C ASN A 188 9.80 -8.96 12.39
N HIS A 189 10.93 -8.37 12.79
CA HIS A 189 12.17 -8.30 12.01
C HIS A 189 13.40 -8.65 12.85
N THR A 190 13.29 -9.65 13.73
CA THR A 190 14.32 -10.12 14.69
C THR A 190 14.66 -9.14 15.81
N LEU A 191 15.52 -9.54 16.75
CA LEU A 191 15.97 -8.66 17.83
C LEU A 191 17.08 -7.72 17.34
N HIS A 192 18.06 -8.25 16.61
CA HIS A 192 19.31 -7.55 16.30
C HIS A 192 19.64 -7.45 14.81
N HIS A 193 18.71 -7.82 13.93
CA HIS A 193 18.90 -7.84 12.48
C HIS A 193 20.14 -8.65 12.00
N PRO A 194 20.39 -9.88 12.49
CA PRO A 194 21.53 -10.67 12.01
C PRO A 194 21.21 -11.44 10.73
N TYR A 195 22.25 -11.88 10.02
CA TYR A 195 22.14 -12.84 8.93
C TYR A 195 21.78 -14.24 9.48
N LEU A 196 20.50 -14.58 9.47
CA LEU A 196 19.96 -15.80 10.10
C LEU A 196 20.58 -17.12 9.61
N PRO A 197 20.83 -17.33 8.29
CA PRO A 197 21.43 -18.59 7.83
C PRO A 197 22.83 -18.87 8.38
N GLY A 198 23.54 -17.85 8.87
CA GLY A 198 24.85 -17.98 9.50
C GLY A 198 24.80 -18.35 10.98
N LEU A 199 23.62 -18.40 11.59
CA LEU A 199 23.42 -18.64 13.02
C LEU A 199 23.01 -20.09 13.30
N SER A 200 23.32 -20.56 14.51
CA SER A 200 22.80 -21.83 15.03
C SER A 200 21.27 -21.77 15.23
N THR A 201 20.64 -22.95 15.36
CA THR A 201 19.20 -23.08 15.63
C THR A 201 18.75 -22.28 16.87
N ASP A 202 19.53 -22.32 17.95
CA ASP A 202 19.18 -21.64 19.20
C ASP A 202 19.33 -20.12 19.09
N GLU A 203 20.33 -19.66 18.35
CA GLU A 203 20.52 -18.23 18.07
C GLU A 203 19.38 -17.70 17.18
N GLN A 204 19.02 -18.41 16.10
CA GLN A 204 17.86 -18.04 15.28
C GLN A 204 16.57 -18.04 16.09
N ARG A 205 16.37 -19.04 16.97
CA ARG A 205 15.21 -19.09 17.87
C ARG A 205 15.17 -17.88 18.80
N LYS A 206 16.29 -17.52 19.41
CA LYS A 206 16.39 -16.34 20.27
C LYS A 206 16.01 -15.06 19.51
N GLU A 207 16.52 -14.89 18.30
CA GLU A 207 16.23 -13.73 17.46
C GLU A 207 14.74 -13.63 17.08
N ILE A 208 14.13 -14.73 16.65
CA ILE A 208 12.76 -14.72 16.13
C ILE A 208 11.74 -14.74 17.26
N CYS A 209 11.83 -15.73 18.17
CA CYS A 209 10.86 -15.88 19.27
C CYS A 209 11.04 -14.76 20.31
N GLY A 210 12.27 -14.32 20.59
CA GLY A 210 12.50 -13.21 21.52
C GLY A 210 11.86 -11.90 21.01
N GLN A 211 11.90 -11.65 19.70
CA GLN A 211 11.21 -10.49 19.14
C GLN A 211 9.68 -10.67 19.13
N GLN A 212 9.16 -11.89 18.99
CA GLN A 212 7.72 -12.15 19.20
C GLN A 212 7.29 -11.74 20.61
N GLU A 213 8.02 -12.20 21.63
CA GLU A 213 7.72 -11.88 23.04
C GLU A 213 7.76 -10.37 23.30
N ASN A 214 8.76 -9.67 22.75
CA ASN A 214 8.86 -8.22 22.86
C ASN A 214 7.68 -7.50 22.20
N LEU A 215 7.35 -7.85 20.95
CA LEU A 215 6.25 -7.22 20.25
C LEU A 215 4.90 -7.53 20.91
N THR A 216 4.67 -8.75 21.40
CA THR A 216 3.47 -9.08 22.17
C THR A 216 3.33 -8.20 23.41
N ARG A 217 4.43 -7.99 24.15
CA ARG A 217 4.44 -7.14 25.35
C ARG A 217 4.21 -5.67 25.01
N GLU A 218 4.87 -5.15 23.99
CA GLU A 218 4.87 -3.71 23.67
C GLU A 218 3.64 -3.27 22.88
N MET A 219 3.07 -4.16 22.06
CA MET A 219 1.95 -3.88 21.15
C MET A 219 0.64 -4.58 21.56
N GLY A 220 0.65 -5.43 22.59
CA GLY A 220 -0.53 -6.16 23.06
C GLY A 220 -1.06 -7.22 22.08
N ARG A 221 -0.35 -7.49 20.98
CA ARG A 221 -0.71 -8.51 19.98
C ARG A 221 0.54 -9.24 19.49
N THR A 222 0.45 -10.55 19.33
CA THR A 222 1.50 -11.36 18.74
C THR A 222 1.45 -11.25 17.21
N PRO A 223 2.51 -10.78 16.53
CA PRO A 223 2.54 -10.73 15.07
C PRO A 223 2.47 -12.12 14.43
N ARG A 224 1.80 -12.21 13.28
CA ARG A 224 1.75 -13.42 12.44
C ARG A 224 2.68 -13.34 11.23
N LEU A 225 3.20 -12.15 10.94
CA LEU A 225 4.10 -11.87 9.83
C LEU A 225 5.50 -11.63 10.39
N PHE A 226 6.49 -12.14 9.67
CA PHE A 226 7.91 -11.98 9.99
C PHE A 226 8.71 -11.84 8.70
N ARG A 227 9.56 -10.83 8.62
CA ARG A 227 10.51 -10.69 7.51
C ARG A 227 11.91 -11.06 8.02
N PRO A 228 12.63 -12.00 7.40
CA PRO A 228 14.02 -12.25 7.75
C PRO A 228 14.90 -11.09 7.27
N PRO A 229 15.91 -10.67 8.06
CA PRO A 229 16.92 -9.71 7.63
C PRO A 229 17.51 -10.09 6.27
N TYR A 230 17.69 -9.09 5.40
CA TYR A 230 18.20 -9.25 4.03
C TYR A 230 17.32 -10.11 3.10
N GLY A 231 16.13 -10.53 3.54
CA GLY A 231 15.30 -11.49 2.82
C GLY A 231 15.82 -12.94 2.84
N ASP A 232 16.87 -13.21 3.63
CA ASP A 232 17.59 -14.48 3.59
C ASP A 232 17.18 -15.45 4.71
N TYR A 233 16.85 -16.67 4.31
CA TYR A 233 16.40 -17.72 5.24
C TYR A 233 16.65 -19.13 4.69
N THR A 234 16.69 -20.08 5.62
CA THR A 234 16.76 -21.51 5.33
C THR A 234 15.45 -22.21 5.68
N ARG A 235 15.35 -23.50 5.35
CA ARG A 235 14.22 -24.34 5.81
C ARG A 235 14.13 -24.37 7.34
N ASP A 236 15.27 -24.42 8.03
CA ASP A 236 15.29 -24.46 9.49
C ASP A 236 14.87 -23.10 10.08
N THR A 237 15.25 -21.98 9.45
CA THR A 237 14.73 -20.65 9.79
C THR A 237 13.20 -20.63 9.74
N LEU A 238 12.60 -21.18 8.68
CA LEU A 238 11.14 -21.26 8.54
C LEU A 238 10.47 -22.16 9.60
N ARG A 239 11.08 -23.30 9.94
CA ARG A 239 10.58 -24.18 11.02
C ARG A 239 10.60 -23.48 12.37
N ILE A 240 11.68 -22.74 12.65
CA ILE A 240 11.82 -21.97 13.88
C ILE A 240 10.76 -20.87 13.91
N ALA A 241 10.60 -20.11 12.82
CA ALA A 241 9.57 -19.08 12.71
C ALA A 241 8.15 -19.65 12.92
N ALA A 242 7.82 -20.79 12.31
CA ALA A 242 6.54 -21.48 12.55
C ALA A 242 6.35 -21.82 14.03
N SER A 243 7.40 -22.32 14.70
CA SER A 243 7.35 -22.64 16.14
C SER A 243 7.18 -21.40 17.03
N CYS A 244 7.50 -20.21 16.53
CA CYS A 244 7.28 -18.92 17.19
C CYS A 244 5.91 -18.28 16.83
N GLY A 245 5.04 -19.00 16.08
CA GLY A 245 3.70 -18.52 15.70
C GLY A 245 3.66 -17.62 14.46
N ILE A 246 4.67 -17.70 13.59
CA ILE A 246 4.67 -17.01 12.30
C ILE A 246 3.95 -17.84 11.24
N ASP A 247 3.13 -17.18 10.44
CA ASP A 247 2.39 -17.79 9.32
C ASP A 247 2.90 -17.33 7.95
N VAL A 248 3.38 -16.09 7.85
CA VAL A 248 3.72 -15.45 6.56
C VAL A 248 5.08 -14.79 6.63
N VAL A 249 5.89 -15.00 5.58
CA VAL A 249 7.17 -14.34 5.33
C VAL A 249 7.06 -13.44 4.10
N PRO A 250 6.63 -12.17 4.28
CA PRO A 250 6.59 -11.24 3.17
C PRO A 250 8.01 -10.79 2.83
N LEU A 251 8.41 -11.04 1.60
CA LEU A 251 9.54 -10.43 0.91
C LEU A 251 9.00 -9.22 0.14
N TRP A 252 9.60 -8.89 -1.01
CA TRP A 252 9.18 -7.76 -1.81
C TRP A 252 9.37 -8.03 -3.29
N ALA A 253 8.51 -7.40 -4.09
CA ALA A 253 8.65 -7.34 -5.53
C ALA A 253 9.45 -6.08 -5.91
N GLU A 254 9.23 -4.96 -5.22
CA GLU A 254 9.86 -3.68 -5.55
C GLU A 254 10.46 -3.06 -4.29
N GLU A 255 11.59 -2.35 -4.43
CA GLU A 255 12.21 -1.61 -3.34
C GLU A 255 12.23 -0.11 -3.65
N PHE A 256 11.70 0.68 -2.73
CA PHE A 256 11.51 2.11 -2.92
C PHE A 256 12.46 2.90 -2.02
N PHE A 257 13.08 3.92 -2.63
CA PHE A 257 13.89 4.93 -1.97
C PHE A 257 13.30 6.32 -2.25
N PRO A 258 13.74 7.37 -1.54
CA PRO A 258 13.29 8.73 -1.84
C PRO A 258 13.60 9.21 -3.27
N ASP A 259 14.69 8.73 -3.87
CA ASP A 259 15.24 9.23 -5.14
C ASP A 259 15.19 8.22 -6.30
N HIS A 260 14.96 6.92 -6.02
CA HIS A 260 14.88 5.88 -7.04
C HIS A 260 13.99 4.71 -6.59
N ILE A 261 13.75 3.78 -7.52
CA ILE A 261 12.99 2.55 -7.32
C ILE A 261 13.76 1.42 -7.99
N ASP A 262 13.99 0.34 -7.25
CA ASP A 262 14.56 -0.88 -7.78
C ASP A 262 13.43 -1.86 -8.12
N TYR A 263 13.23 -2.08 -9.43
CA TYR A 263 12.20 -2.98 -9.92
C TYR A 263 12.74 -4.40 -10.11
N SER A 264 12.27 -5.39 -9.34
CA SER A 264 12.82 -6.76 -9.43
C SER A 264 12.59 -7.41 -10.80
N ARG A 265 11.49 -7.04 -11.48
CA ARG A 265 11.13 -7.54 -12.82
C ARG A 265 11.82 -6.75 -13.94
N GLY A 266 12.37 -5.58 -13.65
CA GLY A 266 13.10 -4.74 -14.60
C GLY A 266 12.25 -4.07 -15.70
N ASP A 267 10.91 -4.13 -15.61
CA ASP A 267 9.99 -3.49 -16.57
C ASP A 267 9.56 -2.07 -16.16
N GLY A 268 9.95 -1.63 -14.97
CA GLY A 268 9.64 -0.31 -14.44
C GLY A 268 8.18 -0.13 -14.04
N GLN A 269 7.44 -1.22 -13.79
CA GLN A 269 6.01 -1.18 -13.51
C GLN A 269 5.64 -1.88 -12.20
N LEU A 270 4.71 -1.27 -11.47
CA LEU A 270 3.98 -1.92 -10.40
C LEU A 270 2.95 -2.89 -10.98
N HIS A 271 2.72 -3.97 -10.28
CA HIS A 271 1.72 -4.97 -10.63
C HIS A 271 0.76 -5.25 -9.46
N PRO A 272 -0.45 -5.77 -9.78
CA PRO A 272 -1.42 -6.17 -8.77
C PRO A 272 -0.84 -7.08 -7.68
N GLY A 273 -0.86 -6.54 -6.47
CA GLY A 273 -0.49 -7.21 -5.24
C GLY A 273 1.00 -7.16 -4.89
N ASP A 274 1.82 -6.41 -5.62
CA ASP A 274 3.24 -6.29 -5.30
C ASP A 274 3.43 -5.75 -3.87
N ILE A 275 4.35 -6.38 -3.14
CA ILE A 275 4.80 -5.91 -1.83
C ILE A 275 6.00 -4.99 -2.07
N ILE A 276 5.89 -3.75 -1.61
CA ILE A 276 6.92 -2.72 -1.69
C ILE A 276 7.73 -2.74 -0.40
N LEU A 277 9.05 -2.92 -0.50
CA LEU A 277 9.98 -2.71 0.60
C LEU A 277 10.46 -1.25 0.63
N SER A 278 10.53 -0.69 1.83
CA SER A 278 11.45 0.40 2.16
C SER A 278 11.79 0.31 3.65
N HIS A 279 12.43 1.34 4.21
CA HIS A 279 12.97 1.31 5.56
C HIS A 279 12.57 2.54 6.36
N PHE A 280 12.55 2.46 7.69
CA PHE A 280 12.48 3.65 8.53
C PHE A 280 13.86 4.33 8.57
N ARG A 281 14.18 5.16 7.59
CA ARG A 281 15.46 5.87 7.48
C ARG A 281 15.26 7.37 7.26
N GLY A 282 16.28 8.15 7.61
CA GLY A 282 16.20 9.61 7.63
C GLY A 282 17.31 10.26 6.82
N ARG A 283 17.56 11.54 7.15
CA ARG A 283 18.53 12.36 6.42
C ARG A 283 19.95 11.83 6.50
N GLU A 284 20.28 11.12 7.56
CA GLU A 284 21.60 10.51 7.77
C GLU A 284 21.91 9.44 6.70
N ASP A 285 20.90 8.68 6.28
CA ASP A 285 21.07 7.57 5.32
C ASP A 285 20.73 7.99 3.89
N TRP A 286 19.66 8.77 3.69
CA TRP A 286 19.13 9.07 2.37
C TRP A 286 19.38 10.49 1.87
N GLN A 287 19.88 11.38 2.73
CA GLN A 287 19.82 12.84 2.49
C GLN A 287 18.39 13.37 2.24
N ALA A 288 17.39 12.58 2.65
CA ALA A 288 15.97 12.82 2.47
C ALA A 288 15.20 12.35 3.72
N THR A 289 13.91 12.61 3.77
CA THR A 289 13.02 12.31 4.91
C THR A 289 12.04 11.18 4.61
N MET A 290 11.40 10.64 5.64
CA MET A 290 10.33 9.67 5.46
C MET A 290 9.13 10.23 4.64
N PRO A 291 8.72 11.50 4.77
CA PRO A 291 7.80 12.15 3.83
C PRO A 291 8.30 12.20 2.38
N ASP A 292 9.60 12.34 2.12
CA ASP A 292 10.14 12.31 0.76
C ASP A 292 9.99 10.91 0.14
N LEU A 293 10.31 9.85 0.90
CA LEU A 293 10.01 8.46 0.51
C LEU A 293 8.53 8.30 0.18
N LEU A 294 7.65 8.72 1.10
CA LEU A 294 6.22 8.51 0.95
C LEU A 294 5.68 9.25 -0.28
N ARG A 295 6.20 10.44 -0.60
CA ARG A 295 5.85 11.13 -1.85
C ARG A 295 6.23 10.31 -3.07
N ASN A 296 7.42 9.71 -3.11
CA ASN A 296 7.84 8.88 -4.24
C ASN A 296 6.92 7.66 -4.42
N VAL A 297 6.61 6.96 -3.32
CA VAL A 297 5.67 5.82 -3.32
C VAL A 297 4.30 6.24 -3.85
N LEU A 298 3.72 7.30 -3.28
CA LEU A 298 2.34 7.71 -3.60
C LEU A 298 2.21 8.28 -5.01
N ARG A 299 3.19 9.08 -5.47
CA ARG A 299 3.22 9.60 -6.84
C ARG A 299 3.25 8.44 -7.84
N THR A 300 4.23 7.54 -7.68
CA THR A 300 4.40 6.39 -8.57
C THR A 300 3.17 5.49 -8.59
N ALA A 301 2.64 5.14 -7.41
CA ALA A 301 1.44 4.30 -7.32
C ALA A 301 0.24 4.97 -8.02
N THR A 302 -0.02 6.24 -7.73
CA THR A 302 -1.16 6.98 -8.29
C THR A 302 -1.05 7.12 -9.80
N GLU A 303 0.12 7.50 -10.32
CA GLU A 303 0.37 7.63 -11.76
C GLU A 303 0.17 6.31 -12.52
N GLN A 304 0.51 5.17 -11.91
CA GLN A 304 0.31 3.84 -12.49
C GLN A 304 -1.10 3.27 -12.23
N GLY A 305 -1.93 4.00 -11.49
CA GLY A 305 -3.31 3.65 -11.18
C GLY A 305 -3.47 2.64 -10.03
N PHE A 306 -2.51 2.59 -9.10
CA PHE A 306 -2.51 1.74 -7.92
C PHE A 306 -2.86 2.51 -6.65
N ALA A 307 -3.64 1.87 -5.78
CA ALA A 307 -3.81 2.30 -4.41
C ALA A 307 -2.85 1.56 -3.47
N VAL A 308 -2.47 2.19 -2.36
CA VAL A 308 -1.68 1.53 -1.30
C VAL A 308 -2.65 0.91 -0.30
N ALA A 309 -2.50 -0.40 -0.06
CA ALA A 309 -3.30 -1.17 0.88
C ALA A 309 -2.43 -1.72 2.02
N ARG A 310 -3.08 -2.13 3.11
CA ARG A 310 -2.44 -2.75 4.26
C ARG A 310 -2.24 -4.24 4.03
N LEU A 311 -1.03 -4.77 4.30
CA LEU A 311 -0.70 -6.15 3.93
C LEU A 311 -1.50 -7.19 4.70
N GLU A 312 -1.60 -7.05 6.03
CA GLU A 312 -2.25 -8.05 6.88
C GLU A 312 -3.77 -8.19 6.66
N ASP A 313 -4.38 -7.25 5.92
CA ASP A 313 -5.78 -7.34 5.51
C ASP A 313 -5.99 -8.38 4.40
N TYR A 314 -4.92 -8.81 3.72
CA TYR A 314 -4.98 -9.69 2.54
C TYR A 314 -4.30 -11.05 2.72
N VAL A 315 -3.48 -11.22 3.78
CA VAL A 315 -2.73 -12.46 4.08
C VAL A 315 -3.22 -13.21 5.31
#